data_AF-A0A919VX27-F1
#
_entry.id   AF-A0A919VX27-F1
#
_cell.length_a   1.000
_cell.length_b   1.000
_cell.length_c   1.000
_cell.angle_alpha   90.00
_cell.angle_beta   90.00
_cell.angle_gamma   90.00
#
_symmetry.space_group_name_H-M   'P 1'
#
loop_
_entity.id
_entity.type
_entity.pdbx_description
1 polymer ?
#
loop_
_entity_poly.entity_id
_entity_poly.type
_entity_poly.pdbx_seq_one_letter_code
_entity_poly.pdbx_strand_id
1 'polypeptide(L)'
;MSDCWPEVVRAISAAPYPATALPVDAARSAACLKALGVTTKSWLGAVVANSGGILVDHGWIRVLGSGDGVLPDVISQTDSQTGALIAAYDILGGQFAWLPPEQGARPSMHYFAPDTLEWENLKQGYGEWLSAIIAGGMTGFYETLRWPGWQQEVAALSLDQGLSTWPPPFTTEGKDLATVARKAVPMTELLSFYTGMPQ
;
A
#
# COMPACT_ATOMS: atom_id res chain seq x y z
N MET A 1 -9.90 26.15 5.86
CA MET A 1 -8.97 25.01 5.68
C MET A 1 -9.28 24.37 4.35
N SER A 2 -8.29 24.34 3.46
CA SER A 2 -8.36 23.95 2.04
C SER A 2 -8.23 22.44 1.83
N ASP A 3 -8.52 22.00 0.60
CA ASP A 3 -8.26 20.64 0.08
C ASP A 3 -6.76 20.30 0.13
N CYS A 4 -6.41 19.07 0.54
CA CYS A 4 -5.05 18.55 0.63
C CYS A 4 -4.53 17.93 -0.68
N TRP A 5 -5.36 17.72 -1.70
CA TRP A 5 -4.92 17.09 -2.96
C TRP A 5 -3.73 17.79 -3.63
N PRO A 6 -3.65 19.15 -3.68
CA PRO A 6 -2.48 19.82 -4.23
C PRO A 6 -1.17 19.50 -3.50
N GLU A 7 -1.21 19.16 -2.21
CA GLU A 7 -0.02 18.70 -1.46
C GLU A 7 0.41 17.30 -1.89
N VAL A 8 -0.55 16.39 -2.04
CA VAL A 8 -0.29 15.01 -2.51
C VAL A 8 0.32 15.03 -3.92
N VAL A 9 -0.23 15.83 -4.84
CA VAL A 9 0.30 15.98 -6.21
C VAL A 9 1.73 16.52 -6.20
N ARG A 10 2.03 17.51 -5.35
CA ARG A 10 3.40 18.02 -5.19
C ARG A 10 4.34 16.96 -4.66
N ALA A 11 3.92 16.17 -3.68
CA ALA A 11 4.72 15.06 -3.16
C ALA A 11 5.02 14.04 -4.27
N ILE A 12 4.00 13.60 -5.02
CA ILE A 12 4.17 12.66 -6.15
C ILE A 12 5.15 13.22 -7.18
N SER A 13 5.01 14.51 -7.53
CA SER A 13 5.87 15.17 -8.53
C SER A 13 7.32 15.32 -8.06
N ALA A 14 7.56 15.37 -6.76
CA ALA A 14 8.88 15.50 -6.15
C ALA A 14 9.50 14.15 -5.75
N ALA A 15 8.81 13.03 -6.02
CA ALA A 15 9.29 11.70 -5.65
C ALA A 15 10.63 11.38 -6.35
N PRO A 16 11.59 10.73 -5.64
CA PRO A 16 12.88 10.37 -6.23
C PRO A 16 12.81 9.15 -7.17
N TYR A 17 11.62 8.57 -7.33
CA TYR A 17 11.32 7.42 -8.19
C TYR A 17 9.93 7.59 -8.84
N PRO A 18 9.58 6.78 -9.86
CA PRO A 18 8.26 6.82 -10.47
C PRO A 18 7.15 6.65 -9.44
N ALA A 19 6.32 7.69 -9.31
CA ALA A 19 5.08 7.67 -8.55
C ALA A 19 3.97 8.26 -9.42
N THR A 20 2.77 7.68 -9.39
CA THR A 20 1.68 8.08 -10.29
C THR A 20 0.33 7.83 -9.64
N ALA A 21 -0.54 8.85 -9.67
CA ALA A 21 -1.94 8.69 -9.29
C ALA A 21 -2.74 8.07 -10.45
N LEU A 22 -3.52 7.04 -10.15
CA LEU A 22 -4.43 6.40 -11.10
C LEU A 22 -5.66 7.29 -11.34
N PRO A 23 -6.26 7.22 -12.55
CA PRO A 23 -7.48 7.95 -12.87
C PRO A 23 -8.58 7.71 -11.84
N VAL A 24 -9.38 8.73 -11.58
CA VAL A 24 -10.50 8.67 -10.64
C VAL A 24 -11.82 8.48 -11.38
N ASP A 25 -12.67 7.61 -10.86
CA ASP A 25 -14.09 7.56 -11.22
C ASP A 25 -14.90 8.39 -10.21
N ALA A 26 -15.60 9.41 -10.69
CA ALA A 26 -16.31 10.37 -9.84
C ALA A 26 -17.45 9.73 -9.02
N ALA A 27 -18.10 8.70 -9.54
CA ALA A 27 -19.19 8.03 -8.83
C ALA A 27 -18.64 7.15 -7.71
N ARG A 28 -17.56 6.39 -7.97
CA ARG A 28 -16.88 5.58 -6.96
C ARG A 28 -16.26 6.43 -5.87
N SER A 29 -15.56 7.52 -6.23
CA SER A 29 -14.94 8.40 -5.23
C SER A 29 -15.97 9.05 -4.32
N ALA A 30 -17.10 9.53 -4.86
CA ALA A 30 -18.20 10.07 -4.06
C ALA A 30 -18.80 9.02 -3.10
N ALA A 31 -18.98 7.78 -3.57
CA ALA A 31 -19.46 6.68 -2.73
C ALA A 31 -18.46 6.34 -1.60
N CYS A 32 -17.16 6.25 -1.92
CA CYS A 32 -16.11 5.95 -0.94
C CYS A 32 -16.00 7.04 0.13
N LEU A 33 -15.99 8.32 -0.25
CA LEU A 33 -15.95 9.44 0.68
C LEU A 33 -17.13 9.41 1.66
N LYS A 34 -18.33 9.16 1.13
CA LYS A 34 -19.55 9.06 1.94
C LYS A 34 -19.49 7.89 2.92
N ALA A 35 -19.03 6.73 2.48
CA ALA A 35 -18.95 5.53 3.31
C ALA A 35 -17.86 5.64 4.40
N LEU A 36 -16.69 6.20 4.09
CA LEU A 36 -15.62 6.44 5.07
C LEU A 36 -15.94 7.60 6.03
N GLY A 37 -16.82 8.53 5.64
CA GLY A 37 -17.08 9.75 6.42
C GLY A 37 -15.87 10.70 6.47
N VAL A 38 -14.96 10.63 5.50
CA VAL A 38 -13.77 11.48 5.41
C VAL A 38 -14.00 12.67 4.49
N THR A 39 -13.17 13.71 4.63
CA THR A 39 -13.19 14.89 3.77
C THR A 39 -11.84 15.10 3.11
N THR A 40 -11.78 15.88 2.03
CA THR A 40 -10.54 16.21 1.31
C THR A 40 -9.56 17.08 2.12
N LYS A 41 -9.87 17.40 3.38
CA LYS A 41 -9.00 18.12 4.32
C LYS A 41 -7.97 17.22 5.01
N SER A 42 -7.98 15.92 4.72
CA SER A 42 -6.94 14.98 5.11
C SER A 42 -6.34 14.35 3.86
N TRP A 43 -5.10 13.86 3.95
CA TRP A 43 -4.47 13.13 2.84
C TRP A 43 -5.27 11.88 2.44
N LEU A 44 -5.82 11.12 3.39
CA LEU A 44 -6.69 9.98 3.10
C LEU A 44 -7.90 10.40 2.25
N GLY A 45 -8.65 11.42 2.69
CA GLY A 45 -9.81 11.88 1.93
C GLY A 45 -9.43 12.52 0.59
N ALA A 46 -8.29 13.19 0.50
CA ALA A 46 -7.80 13.75 -0.76
C ALA A 46 -7.44 12.66 -1.78
N VAL A 47 -6.76 11.59 -1.36
CA VAL A 47 -6.43 10.43 -2.21
C VAL A 47 -7.70 9.74 -2.69
N VAL A 48 -8.63 9.45 -1.78
CA VAL A 48 -9.90 8.78 -2.11
C VAL A 48 -10.75 9.63 -3.06
N ALA A 49 -10.77 10.96 -2.87
CA ALA A 49 -11.56 11.87 -3.70
C ALA A 49 -11.02 12.02 -5.13
N ASN A 50 -9.70 11.92 -5.32
CA ASN A 50 -9.03 12.36 -6.55
C ASN A 50 -8.23 11.28 -7.27
N SER A 51 -8.24 10.03 -6.79
CA SER A 51 -7.53 8.93 -7.44
C SER A 51 -8.22 7.57 -7.24
N GLY A 52 -8.05 6.66 -8.20
CA GLY A 52 -8.32 5.24 -8.00
C GLY A 52 -7.31 4.58 -7.05
N GLY A 53 -6.12 5.16 -6.93
CA GLY A 53 -5.01 4.75 -6.09
C GLY A 53 -3.72 5.46 -6.50
N ILE A 54 -2.62 5.22 -5.80
CA ILE A 54 -1.30 5.76 -6.13
C ILE A 54 -0.32 4.59 -6.25
N LEU A 55 0.36 4.50 -7.39
CA LEU A 55 1.49 3.61 -7.60
C LEU A 55 2.76 4.33 -7.14
N VAL A 56 3.55 3.71 -6.28
CA VAL A 56 4.79 4.27 -5.73
C VAL A 56 5.95 3.33 -6.04
N ASP A 57 7.06 3.92 -6.47
CA ASP A 57 8.31 3.27 -6.85
C ASP A 57 8.10 2.12 -7.85
N HIS A 58 7.73 2.50 -9.09
CA HIS A 58 7.40 1.59 -10.19
C HIS A 58 6.15 0.72 -9.96
N GLY A 59 5.39 0.99 -8.89
CA GLY A 59 4.24 0.19 -8.49
C GLY A 59 4.58 -0.90 -7.46
N TRP A 60 5.77 -0.82 -6.83
CA TRP A 60 6.14 -1.65 -5.69
C TRP A 60 5.10 -1.54 -4.57
N ILE A 61 4.69 -0.30 -4.24
CA ILE A 61 3.58 -0.05 -3.32
C ILE A 61 2.39 0.47 -4.13
N ARG A 62 1.21 -0.07 -3.83
CA ARG A 62 -0.06 0.31 -4.43
C ARG A 62 -0.98 0.84 -3.34
N VAL A 63 -1.01 2.16 -3.19
CA VAL A 63 -1.87 2.86 -2.23
C VAL A 63 -3.29 2.87 -2.75
N LEU A 64 -4.23 2.46 -1.91
CA LEU A 64 -5.65 2.36 -2.25
C LEU A 64 -6.31 3.74 -2.20
N GLY A 65 -7.09 4.03 -3.24
CA GLY A 65 -7.97 5.19 -3.31
C GLY A 65 -9.42 4.73 -3.49
N SER A 66 -10.13 5.33 -4.45
CA SER A 66 -11.50 4.94 -4.79
C SER A 66 -11.62 3.71 -5.72
N GLY A 67 -10.49 3.05 -6.00
CA GLY A 67 -10.38 1.93 -6.94
C GLY A 67 -10.39 2.38 -8.40
N ASP A 68 -9.66 1.68 -9.27
CA ASP A 68 -9.58 1.99 -10.71
C ASP A 68 -10.26 0.92 -11.59
N GLY A 69 -10.80 -0.13 -10.98
CA GLY A 69 -11.42 -1.28 -11.66
C GLY A 69 -10.55 -2.53 -11.65
N VAL A 70 -9.26 -2.40 -11.38
CA VAL A 70 -8.34 -3.52 -11.14
C VAL A 70 -7.87 -3.52 -9.69
N LEU A 71 -7.37 -2.38 -9.21
CA LEU A 71 -7.05 -2.15 -7.81
C LEU A 71 -8.35 -2.00 -7.00
N PRO A 72 -8.48 -2.69 -5.84
CA PRO A 72 -9.65 -2.56 -4.99
C PRO A 72 -9.80 -1.14 -4.47
N ASP A 73 -11.03 -0.73 -4.20
CA ASP A 73 -11.28 0.50 -3.47
C ASP A 73 -11.02 0.31 -1.97
N VAL A 74 -10.71 1.42 -1.31
CA VAL A 74 -10.38 1.50 0.12
C VAL A 74 -11.52 0.96 1.01
N ILE A 75 -12.79 1.08 0.59
CA ILE A 75 -13.95 0.63 1.37
C ILE A 75 -14.03 -0.89 1.41
N SER A 76 -13.80 -1.54 0.27
CA SER A 76 -13.77 -3.01 0.18
C SER A 76 -12.70 -3.63 1.08
N GLN A 77 -11.69 -2.84 1.46
CA GLN A 77 -10.60 -3.24 2.36
C GLN A 77 -10.69 -2.59 3.76
N THR A 78 -11.87 -2.08 4.12
CA THR A 78 -12.17 -1.59 5.47
C THR A 78 -12.93 -2.63 6.27
N ASP A 79 -12.45 -2.96 7.46
CA ASP A 79 -13.24 -3.73 8.42
C ASP A 79 -14.27 -2.81 9.10
N SER A 80 -15.54 -3.02 8.75
CA SER A 80 -16.66 -2.25 9.30
C SER A 80 -16.87 -2.39 10.81
N GLN A 81 -16.36 -3.46 11.44
CA GLN A 81 -16.52 -3.69 12.88
C GLN A 81 -15.46 -2.95 13.69
N THR A 82 -14.21 -3.01 13.25
CA THR A 82 -13.08 -2.42 13.98
C THR A 82 -12.77 -1.01 13.51
N GLY A 83 -13.09 -0.66 12.26
CA GLY A 83 -12.66 0.56 11.60
C GLY A 83 -11.21 0.49 11.07
N ALA A 84 -10.57 -0.67 11.16
CA ALA A 84 -9.27 -0.91 10.55
C ALA A 84 -9.39 -0.84 9.02
N LEU A 85 -8.39 -0.24 8.39
CA LEU A 85 -8.40 0.02 6.95
C LEU A 85 -7.08 -0.42 6.31
N ILE A 86 -7.12 -1.27 5.28
CA ILE A 86 -5.93 -1.45 4.45
C ILE A 86 -5.77 -0.24 3.52
N ALA A 87 -4.65 0.45 3.66
CA ALA A 87 -4.30 1.64 2.91
C ALA A 87 -3.43 1.33 1.69
N ALA A 88 -2.65 0.24 1.70
CA ALA A 88 -1.81 -0.16 0.58
C ALA A 88 -1.40 -1.63 0.66
N TYR A 89 -0.98 -2.15 -0.49
CA TYR A 89 -0.24 -3.40 -0.62
C TYR A 89 1.14 -3.13 -1.21
N ASP A 90 2.11 -3.97 -0.86
CA ASP A 90 3.30 -4.13 -1.69
C ASP A 90 3.22 -5.36 -2.59
N ILE A 91 4.13 -5.43 -3.56
CA ILE A 91 4.17 -6.52 -4.54
C ILE A 91 4.50 -7.89 -3.95
N LEU A 92 5.02 -7.98 -2.73
CA LEU A 92 5.31 -9.24 -2.04
C LEU A 92 4.16 -9.68 -1.13
N GLY A 93 3.04 -8.97 -1.12
CA GLY A 93 1.88 -9.28 -0.28
C GLY A 93 1.92 -8.62 1.11
N GLY A 94 2.87 -7.71 1.34
CA GLY A 94 2.88 -6.85 2.52
C GLY A 94 1.68 -5.92 2.53
N GLN A 95 1.14 -5.65 3.72
CA GLN A 95 -0.10 -4.88 3.90
C GLN A 95 0.14 -3.69 4.81
N PHE A 96 -0.25 -2.50 4.37
CA PHE A 96 -0.24 -1.31 5.21
C PHE A 96 -1.65 -1.04 5.72
N ALA A 97 -1.87 -1.19 7.02
CA ALA A 97 -3.16 -0.97 7.66
C ALA A 97 -3.14 0.31 8.49
N TRP A 98 -4.12 1.19 8.30
CA TRP A 98 -4.43 2.24 9.25
C TRP A 98 -5.33 1.65 10.34
N LEU A 99 -4.88 1.72 11.59
CA LEU A 99 -5.68 1.28 12.73
C LEU A 99 -6.24 2.49 13.50
N PRO A 100 -7.53 2.44 13.89
CA PRO A 100 -8.10 3.46 14.76
C PRO A 100 -7.40 3.46 16.13
N PRO A 101 -7.47 4.57 16.87
CA PRO A 101 -6.77 4.68 18.14
C PRO A 101 -7.33 3.72 19.19
N GLU A 102 -6.46 2.98 19.87
CA GLU A 102 -6.79 2.29 21.10
C GLU A 102 -6.51 3.19 22.32
N GLN A 103 -7.47 3.29 23.24
CA GLN A 103 -7.32 3.82 24.61
C GLN A 103 -6.32 4.99 24.78
N GLY A 104 -6.61 6.15 24.17
CA GLY A 104 -5.81 7.37 24.35
C GLY A 104 -4.55 7.48 23.48
N ALA A 105 -4.26 6.45 22.66
CA ALA A 105 -3.26 6.54 21.61
C ALA A 105 -3.77 7.37 20.41
N ARG A 106 -2.85 7.72 19.51
CA ARG A 106 -3.19 8.25 18.18
C ARG A 106 -3.38 7.07 17.21
N PRO A 107 -4.26 7.20 16.19
CA PRO A 107 -4.30 6.23 15.12
C PRO A 107 -2.94 6.15 14.42
N SER A 108 -2.59 4.95 13.95
CA SER A 108 -1.27 4.69 13.37
C SER A 108 -1.36 3.75 12.18
N MET A 109 -0.41 3.90 11.27
CA MET A 109 -0.13 2.93 10.22
C MET A 109 0.64 1.74 10.80
N HIS A 110 0.24 0.55 10.39
CA HIS A 110 0.88 -0.72 10.70
C HIS A 110 1.26 -1.40 9.38
N TYR A 111 2.35 -2.15 9.38
CA TYR A 111 2.81 -2.91 8.23
C TYR A 111 2.89 -4.39 8.59
N PHE A 112 2.21 -5.24 7.82
CA PHE A 112 2.44 -6.67 7.84
C PHE A 112 3.63 -6.98 6.94
N ALA A 113 4.70 -7.52 7.53
CA ALA A 113 5.96 -7.81 6.86
C ALA A 113 6.00 -9.28 6.38
N PRO A 114 5.99 -9.57 5.07
CA PRO A 114 5.98 -10.93 4.55
C PRO A 114 7.20 -11.79 4.93
N ASP A 115 8.31 -11.15 5.29
CA ASP A 115 9.59 -11.76 5.68
C ASP A 115 9.69 -12.08 7.18
N THR A 116 8.86 -11.50 8.02
CA THR A 116 8.79 -11.84 9.45
C THR A 116 7.46 -12.49 9.85
N LEU A 117 6.42 -12.31 9.03
CA LEU A 117 5.03 -12.66 9.31
C LEU A 117 4.43 -11.88 10.50
N GLU A 118 5.01 -10.72 10.83
CA GLU A 118 4.59 -9.89 11.95
C GLU A 118 3.95 -8.57 11.50
N TRP A 119 3.06 -8.02 12.34
CA TRP A 119 2.53 -6.68 12.21
C TRP A 119 3.37 -5.67 13.00
N GLU A 120 3.94 -4.69 12.31
CA GLU A 120 4.78 -3.64 12.90
C GLU A 120 4.06 -2.30 12.95
N ASN A 121 4.04 -1.65 14.12
CA ASN A 121 3.51 -0.30 14.26
C ASN A 121 4.52 0.74 13.75
N LEU A 122 4.18 1.46 12.67
CA LEU A 122 5.04 2.46 12.05
C LEU A 122 5.07 3.80 12.81
N LYS A 123 4.20 3.96 13.82
CA LYS A 123 4.08 5.15 14.68
C LYS A 123 3.83 6.44 13.89
N GLN A 124 3.14 6.32 12.76
CA GLN A 124 2.85 7.41 11.83
C GLN A 124 1.37 7.45 11.50
N GLY A 125 0.78 8.64 11.42
CA GLY A 125 -0.55 8.79 10.82
C GLY A 125 -0.52 8.57 9.30
N TYR A 126 -1.69 8.36 8.67
CA TYR A 126 -1.79 8.11 7.22
C TYR A 126 -1.05 9.16 6.37
N GLY A 127 -1.22 10.45 6.66
CA GLY A 127 -0.58 11.52 5.87
C GLY A 127 0.94 11.57 6.06
N GLU A 128 1.42 11.35 7.28
CA GLU A 128 2.86 11.29 7.58
C GLU A 128 3.52 10.11 6.88
N TRP A 129 2.88 8.93 6.97
CA TRP A 129 3.32 7.72 6.28
C TRP A 129 3.32 7.91 4.76
N LEU A 130 2.22 8.37 4.17
CA LEU A 130 2.13 8.53 2.71
C LEU A 130 3.15 9.56 2.20
N SER A 131 3.35 10.66 2.93
CA SER A 131 4.39 11.63 2.59
C SER A 131 5.79 11.00 2.65
N ALA A 132 6.07 10.21 3.68
CA ALA A 132 7.37 9.55 3.85
C ALA A 132 7.62 8.50 2.75
N ILE A 133 6.62 7.68 2.40
CA ILE A 133 6.77 6.66 1.36
C ILE A 133 6.89 7.26 -0.04
N ILE A 134 6.36 8.46 -0.30
CA ILE A 134 6.54 9.12 -1.59
C ILE A 134 7.91 9.80 -1.66
N ALA A 135 8.39 10.34 -0.54
CA ALA A 135 9.65 11.10 -0.46
C ALA A 135 10.93 10.25 -0.41
N GLY A 136 10.86 8.93 -0.63
CA GLY A 136 12.04 8.06 -0.62
C GLY A 136 12.23 7.23 0.65
N GLY A 137 11.34 7.34 1.65
CA GLY A 137 11.47 6.64 2.93
C GLY A 137 11.49 5.11 2.81
N MET A 138 11.06 4.57 1.67
CA MET A 138 10.96 3.13 1.43
C MET A 138 12.22 2.51 0.80
N THR A 139 13.19 3.32 0.34
CA THR A 139 14.43 2.79 -0.24
C THR A 139 15.23 1.99 0.78
N GLY A 140 15.37 2.51 2.00
CA GLY A 140 16.01 1.77 3.11
C GLY A 140 15.10 0.70 3.71
N PHE A 141 13.78 0.95 3.73
CA PHE A 141 12.80 -0.01 4.27
C PHE A 141 12.80 -1.35 3.53
N TYR A 142 12.93 -1.32 2.19
CA TYR A 142 12.96 -2.51 1.34
C TYR A 142 14.37 -2.90 0.87
N GLU A 143 15.43 -2.39 1.50
CA GLU A 143 16.80 -2.62 1.02
C GLU A 143 17.14 -4.13 0.94
N THR A 144 16.73 -4.90 1.95
CA THR A 144 16.92 -6.35 2.01
C THR A 144 15.95 -7.14 1.14
N LEU A 145 14.92 -6.49 0.62
CA LEU A 145 13.85 -7.11 -0.18
C LEU A 145 13.95 -6.73 -1.67
N ARG A 146 15.03 -6.11 -2.11
CA ARG A 146 15.26 -5.73 -3.52
C ARG A 146 16.38 -6.56 -4.14
N TRP A 147 16.24 -6.83 -5.44
CA TRP A 147 17.21 -7.59 -6.22
C TRP A 147 17.60 -6.85 -7.52
N PRO A 148 18.73 -7.16 -8.15
CA PRO A 148 19.09 -6.54 -9.42
C PRO A 148 17.99 -6.74 -10.48
N GLY A 149 17.48 -5.65 -11.04
CA GLY A 149 16.44 -5.67 -12.06
C GLY A 149 15.00 -5.75 -11.54
N TRP A 150 14.78 -5.62 -10.22
CA TRP A 150 13.45 -5.66 -9.63
C TRP A 150 12.50 -4.63 -10.25
N GLN A 151 13.00 -3.45 -10.66
CA GLN A 151 12.19 -2.39 -11.25
C GLN A 151 11.48 -2.86 -12.51
N GLN A 152 12.18 -3.60 -13.39
CA GLN A 152 11.60 -4.11 -14.64
C GLN A 152 10.58 -5.21 -14.36
N GLU A 153 10.86 -6.10 -13.40
CA GLU A 153 9.91 -7.14 -13.00
C GLU A 153 8.63 -6.54 -12.43
N VAL A 154 8.75 -5.53 -11.56
CA VAL A 154 7.60 -4.84 -10.94
C VAL A 154 6.79 -4.04 -11.96
N ALA A 155 7.44 -3.29 -12.86
CA ALA A 155 6.72 -2.51 -13.87
C ALA A 155 5.97 -3.40 -14.89
N ALA A 156 6.33 -4.69 -14.99
CA ALA A 156 5.65 -5.64 -15.86
C ALA A 156 4.39 -6.27 -15.22
N LEU A 157 4.17 -6.10 -13.92
CA LEU A 157 3.01 -6.64 -13.22
C LEU A 157 1.74 -5.86 -13.58
N SER A 158 0.63 -6.57 -13.75
CA SER A 158 -0.68 -5.94 -13.69
C SER A 158 -1.03 -5.54 -12.24
N LEU A 159 -1.96 -4.60 -12.07
CA LEU A 159 -2.29 -4.03 -10.75
C LEU A 159 -2.97 -5.03 -9.81
N ASP A 160 -3.48 -6.14 -10.33
CA ASP A 160 -4.05 -7.28 -9.61
C ASP A 160 -3.03 -8.41 -9.37
N GLN A 161 -1.74 -8.22 -9.68
CA GLN A 161 -0.71 -9.23 -9.49
C GLN A 161 0.35 -8.82 -8.45
N GLY A 162 0.82 -9.79 -7.67
CA GLY A 162 2.05 -9.69 -6.87
C GLY A 162 3.11 -10.67 -7.36
N LEU A 163 4.24 -10.73 -6.67
CA LEU A 163 5.30 -11.71 -6.86
C LEU A 163 5.30 -12.70 -5.70
N SER A 164 4.96 -13.95 -5.99
CA SER A 164 5.29 -15.06 -5.09
C SER A 164 6.77 -15.39 -5.21
N THR A 165 7.41 -15.74 -4.10
CA THR A 165 8.81 -16.19 -4.08
C THR A 165 8.92 -17.62 -3.55
N TRP A 166 9.88 -18.38 -4.07
CA TRP A 166 10.20 -19.70 -3.56
C TRP A 166 11.72 -19.92 -3.50
N PRO A 167 12.28 -20.18 -2.31
CA PRO A 167 11.61 -20.22 -1.00
C PRO A 167 11.01 -18.86 -0.55
N PRO A 168 9.96 -18.84 0.29
CA PRO A 168 9.32 -17.60 0.78
C PRO A 168 10.26 -16.75 1.66
N PRO A 169 10.06 -15.42 1.75
CA PRO A 169 11.01 -14.52 2.39
C PRO A 169 11.15 -14.73 3.90
N PHE A 170 10.15 -15.33 4.56
CA PHE A 170 10.20 -15.69 5.98
C PHE A 170 11.03 -16.93 6.29
N THR A 171 11.49 -17.66 5.28
CA THR A 171 12.37 -18.83 5.46
C THR A 171 13.84 -18.41 5.45
N THR A 172 14.71 -19.23 6.04
CA THR A 172 16.16 -18.97 6.02
C THR A 172 16.70 -18.91 4.58
N GLU A 173 16.21 -19.79 3.72
CA GLU A 173 16.62 -19.95 2.33
C GLU A 173 16.05 -18.86 1.42
N GLY A 174 14.95 -18.21 1.83
CA GLY A 174 14.26 -17.20 1.02
C GLY A 174 14.66 -15.75 1.30
N LYS A 175 15.61 -15.51 2.21
CA LYS A 175 16.02 -14.15 2.60
C LYS A 175 16.69 -13.35 1.48
N ASP A 176 17.45 -14.03 0.62
CA ASP A 176 18.10 -13.38 -0.53
C ASP A 176 17.19 -13.47 -1.76
N LEU A 177 16.38 -12.42 -1.94
CA LEU A 177 15.45 -12.34 -3.06
C LEU A 177 16.12 -12.29 -4.43
N ALA A 178 17.44 -12.10 -4.54
CA ALA A 178 18.14 -12.22 -5.82
C ALA A 178 18.30 -13.67 -6.28
N THR A 179 18.19 -14.65 -5.37
CA THR A 179 18.46 -16.07 -5.64
C THR A 179 17.21 -16.94 -5.71
N VAL A 180 16.10 -16.47 -5.16
CA VAL A 180 14.83 -17.19 -5.14
C VAL A 180 14.16 -17.21 -6.52
N ALA A 181 13.33 -18.22 -6.77
CA ALA A 181 12.41 -18.18 -7.89
C ALA A 181 11.31 -17.13 -7.59
N ARG A 182 11.00 -16.30 -8.59
CA ARG A 182 9.92 -15.30 -8.50
C ARG A 182 8.90 -15.55 -9.61
N LYS A 183 7.62 -15.43 -9.28
CA LYS A 183 6.52 -15.63 -10.22
C LYS A 183 5.41 -14.62 -9.97
N ALA A 184 4.93 -14.00 -11.05
CA ALA A 184 3.72 -13.18 -11.01
C ALA A 184 2.50 -14.08 -10.73
N VAL A 185 1.75 -13.72 -9.70
CA VAL A 185 0.54 -14.43 -9.25
C VAL A 185 -0.57 -13.42 -8.95
N PRO A 186 -1.86 -13.81 -8.97
CA PRO A 186 -2.93 -12.95 -8.50
C PRO A 186 -2.66 -12.45 -7.07
N MET A 187 -2.82 -11.16 -6.82
CA MET A 187 -2.61 -10.54 -5.52
C MET A 187 -3.53 -11.16 -4.47
N THR A 188 -4.75 -11.54 -4.84
CA THR A 188 -5.69 -12.23 -3.96
C THR A 188 -5.16 -13.60 -3.50
N GLU A 189 -4.45 -14.33 -4.36
CA GLU A 189 -3.81 -15.61 -4.01
C GLU A 189 -2.65 -15.37 -3.02
N LEU A 190 -1.82 -14.37 -3.30
CA LEU A 190 -0.68 -14.00 -2.46
C LEU A 190 -1.12 -13.56 -1.05
N LEU A 191 -2.13 -12.69 -0.96
CA LEU A 191 -2.70 -12.24 0.32
C LEU A 191 -3.35 -13.39 1.10
N SER A 192 -4.06 -14.29 0.42
CA SER A 192 -4.69 -15.46 1.05
C SER A 192 -3.64 -16.41 1.62
N PHE A 193 -2.52 -16.59 0.93
CA PHE A 193 -1.39 -17.39 1.41
C PHE A 193 -0.85 -16.85 2.74
N TYR A 194 -0.58 -15.55 2.84
CA TYR A 194 -0.07 -14.95 4.08
C TYR A 194 -1.10 -14.92 5.22
N THR A 195 -2.38 -14.73 4.90
CA THR A 195 -3.44 -14.78 5.91
C THR A 195 -3.60 -16.19 6.51
N GLY A 196 -3.24 -17.23 5.75
CA GLY A 196 -3.20 -18.62 6.22
C GLY A 196 -1.97 -18.99 7.04
N MET A 197 -0.96 -18.11 7.14
CA MET A 197 0.23 -18.36 7.95
C MET A 197 -0.03 -18.02 9.43
N PRO A 198 0.70 -18.66 10.37
CA PRO A 198 0.69 -18.25 11.77
C PRO A 198 1.16 -16.79 11.91
N GLN A 199 0.38 -15.97 12.61
CA GLN A 199 0.68 -14.58 12.99
C GLN A 199 0.90 -14.48 14.50
#